data_AF-A0A9W6WL24-F1
#
_entry.id   AF-A0A9W6WL24-F1
#
_cell.length_a   1.000
_cell.length_b   1.000
_cell.length_c   1.000
_cell.angle_alpha   90.00
_cell.angle_beta   90.00
_cell.angle_gamma   90.00
#
_symmetry.space_group_name_H-M   'P 1'
#
loop_
_entity.id
_entity.type
_entity.pdbx_description
1 polymer ?
#
loop_
_entity_poly.entity_id
_entity_poly.type
_entity_poly.pdbx_seq_one_letter_code
_entity_poly.pdbx_strand_id
1 'polypeptide(L)'
;MISITTQAQRVARLRELINGKELVMMPSCYDGLTAKLIERAGYDACFMTGYGVSAVHGVPDTQLLSYGEMARSAQTVCSSLTSIPCLGDGDTGYGNAMNVKRTVAGYAQAGMAGILIEDQVSPKRCGHTAGKAVVDREEAFARIRAAVDARREGNFDIVIMARTDARATHSLEEAIARCQEFVRLGADITFLEAPQSVEEMKAFCEQVPGPKLANMVEMGMTPILLPEQLHEIGYKIALYPVTLLNASIKVMEKALVELRNQTAGTSTTSASGVNATPSAGLNELLSDFAHVKDVVGFTEYSAEEERYGATNQPSKCALRYAWYEELCEPAAGRPHPAPAPPASQICGLEAESNCITRIAATHGRAVKHLTCATSSCLYDVELVLD
;
A
#
# COMPACT_ATOMS: atom_id res chain seq x y z
N MET A 1 -14.07 -8.48 -13.09
CA MET A 1 -14.17 -7.01 -13.29
C MET A 1 -13.61 -6.34 -12.05
N ILE A 2 -12.41 -5.77 -12.15
CA ILE A 2 -11.89 -4.87 -11.12
C ILE A 2 -12.83 -3.66 -11.14
N SER A 3 -13.81 -3.63 -10.23
CA SER A 3 -14.72 -2.48 -10.08
C SER A 3 -13.92 -1.35 -9.43
N ILE A 4 -13.14 -0.64 -10.24
CA ILE A 4 -12.33 0.48 -9.76
C ILE A 4 -13.26 1.68 -9.57
N THR A 5 -13.46 2.08 -8.32
CA THR A 5 -14.16 3.32 -7.99
C THR A 5 -13.43 4.50 -8.63
N THR A 6 -14.13 5.21 -9.52
CA THR A 6 -13.60 6.39 -10.21
C THR A 6 -13.24 7.49 -9.22
N GLN A 7 -12.33 8.38 -9.60
CA GLN A 7 -11.95 9.50 -8.74
C GLN A 7 -13.16 10.35 -8.31
N ALA A 8 -14.09 10.62 -9.22
CA ALA A 8 -15.32 11.36 -8.92
C ALA A 8 -16.19 10.66 -7.86
N GLN A 9 -16.32 9.33 -7.93
CA GLN A 9 -17.03 8.56 -6.90
C GLN A 9 -16.32 8.61 -5.55
N ARG A 10 -14.98 8.57 -5.53
CA ARG A 10 -14.20 8.73 -4.29
C ARG A 10 -14.39 10.13 -3.69
N VAL A 11 -14.38 11.18 -4.50
CA VAL A 11 -14.66 12.54 -4.03
C VAL A 11 -16.07 12.65 -3.46
N ALA A 12 -17.07 12.10 -4.15
CA ALA A 12 -18.44 12.08 -3.65
C ALA A 12 -18.54 11.35 -2.29
N ARG A 13 -17.92 10.17 -2.16
CA ARG A 13 -17.86 9.44 -0.89
C ARG A 13 -17.17 10.24 0.20
N LEU A 14 -16.05 10.90 -0.10
CA LEU A 14 -15.37 11.73 0.88
C LEU A 14 -16.23 12.92 1.33
N ARG A 15 -16.93 13.58 0.39
CA ARG A 15 -17.86 14.68 0.71
C ARG A 15 -19.01 14.19 1.59
N GLU A 16 -19.57 13.01 1.35
CA GLU A 16 -20.57 12.40 2.23
C GLU A 16 -20.02 12.19 3.65
N LEU A 17 -18.82 11.62 3.76
CA LEU A 17 -18.18 11.36 5.05
C LEU A 17 -17.96 12.65 5.84
N ILE A 18 -17.34 13.67 5.24
CA ILE A 18 -17.00 14.93 5.92
C ILE A 18 -18.21 15.85 6.18
N ASN A 19 -19.35 15.62 5.52
CA ASN A 19 -20.60 16.33 5.80
C ASN A 19 -21.61 15.51 6.60
N GLY A 20 -21.33 14.22 6.85
CA GLY A 20 -22.17 13.34 7.66
C GLY A 20 -22.15 13.73 9.15
N LYS A 21 -22.79 12.91 9.98
CA LYS A 21 -22.79 13.11 11.44
C LYS A 21 -21.56 12.53 12.11
N GLU A 22 -21.19 11.31 11.75
CA GLU A 22 -20.14 10.55 12.44
C GLU A 22 -18.72 11.08 12.20
N LEU A 23 -17.87 11.00 13.21
CA LEU A 23 -16.45 11.31 13.05
C LEU A 23 -15.79 10.25 12.16
N VAL A 24 -14.90 10.70 11.27
CA VAL A 24 -14.16 9.83 10.36
C VAL A 24 -12.79 9.52 10.98
N MET A 25 -12.58 8.28 11.39
CA MET A 25 -11.24 7.80 11.73
C MET A 25 -10.47 7.53 10.43
N MET A 26 -9.31 8.17 10.30
CA MET A 26 -8.54 8.18 9.06
C MET A 26 -7.09 7.77 9.36
N PRO A 27 -6.75 6.48 9.29
CA PRO A 27 -5.36 6.04 9.37
C PRO A 27 -4.61 6.41 8.09
N SER A 28 -3.30 6.59 8.22
CA SER A 28 -2.45 6.90 7.09
C SER A 28 -1.76 5.71 6.46
N CYS A 29 -1.64 5.76 5.15
CA CYS A 29 -0.86 4.89 4.29
C CYS A 29 0.28 5.66 3.62
N TYR A 30 1.22 4.92 3.04
CA TYR A 30 2.37 5.48 2.32
C TYR A 30 2.80 4.63 1.12
N ASP A 31 2.18 3.46 0.93
CA ASP A 31 2.36 2.57 -0.21
C ASP A 31 1.07 1.78 -0.49
N GLY A 32 1.08 0.92 -1.51
CA GLY A 32 -0.08 0.11 -1.87
C GLY A 32 -0.43 -0.98 -0.85
N LEU A 33 0.56 -1.50 -0.11
CA LEU A 33 0.33 -2.55 0.88
C LEU A 33 -0.42 -1.99 2.10
N THR A 34 0.06 -0.87 2.64
CA THR A 34 -0.57 -0.19 3.77
C THR A 34 -1.96 0.33 3.44
N ALA A 35 -2.16 0.87 2.23
CA ALA A 35 -3.47 1.28 1.75
C ALA A 35 -4.47 0.10 1.71
N LYS A 36 -4.07 -1.04 1.16
CA LYS A 36 -4.88 -2.28 1.16
C LYS A 36 -5.20 -2.76 2.56
N LEU A 37 -4.22 -2.75 3.48
CA LEU A 37 -4.44 -3.17 4.86
C LEU A 37 -5.46 -2.28 5.58
N ILE A 38 -5.43 -0.96 5.34
CA ILE A 38 -6.44 -0.04 5.87
C ILE A 38 -7.83 -0.35 5.33
N GLU A 39 -7.97 -0.52 4.02
CA GLU A 39 -9.28 -0.85 3.41
C GLU A 39 -9.81 -2.19 3.93
N ARG A 40 -8.96 -3.21 4.03
CA ARG A 40 -9.31 -4.53 4.56
C ARG A 40 -9.68 -4.51 6.04
N ALA A 41 -9.14 -3.57 6.81
CA ALA A 41 -9.52 -3.36 8.20
C ALA A 41 -10.89 -2.68 8.36
N GLY A 42 -11.52 -2.26 7.26
CA GLY A 42 -12.88 -1.71 7.25
C GLY A 42 -12.99 -0.22 7.56
N TYR A 43 -11.89 0.54 7.43
CA TYR A 43 -11.95 2.00 7.55
C TYR A 43 -12.66 2.63 6.36
N ASP A 44 -13.43 3.69 6.59
CA ASP A 44 -14.19 4.38 5.55
C ASP A 44 -13.36 5.29 4.63
N ALA A 45 -12.16 5.69 5.07
CA ALA A 45 -11.26 6.56 4.33
C ALA A 45 -9.82 6.42 4.85
N CYS A 46 -8.84 6.80 4.04
CA CYS A 46 -7.44 6.85 4.45
C CYS A 46 -6.75 8.15 4.02
N PHE A 47 -5.55 8.37 4.54
CA PHE A 47 -4.72 9.52 4.19
C PHE A 47 -3.35 9.05 3.69
N MET A 48 -2.83 9.60 2.61
CA MET A 48 -1.45 9.36 2.18
C MET A 48 -0.54 10.38 2.85
N THR A 49 0.26 9.95 3.82
CA THR A 49 1.15 10.84 4.59
C THR A 49 2.45 11.14 3.84
N GLY A 50 2.86 12.41 3.78
CA GLY A 50 4.18 12.79 3.25
C GLY A 50 5.34 12.26 4.09
N TYR A 51 5.15 12.15 5.40
CA TYR A 51 6.13 11.56 6.31
C TYR A 51 6.37 10.09 5.98
N GLY A 52 5.30 9.29 5.88
CA GLY A 52 5.43 7.87 5.59
C GLY A 52 6.03 7.60 4.21
N VAL A 53 5.64 8.40 3.19
CA VAL A 53 6.24 8.29 1.85
C VAL A 53 7.73 8.62 1.90
N SER A 54 8.15 9.68 2.62
CA SER A 54 9.58 10.00 2.82
C SER A 54 10.32 8.86 3.52
N ALA A 55 9.73 8.28 4.58
CA ALA A 55 10.33 7.22 5.37
C ALA A 55 10.60 5.95 4.55
N VAL A 56 9.68 5.52 3.68
CA VAL A 56 9.90 4.35 2.81
C VAL A 56 10.90 4.62 1.68
N HIS A 57 11.20 5.90 1.38
CA HIS A 57 12.33 6.30 0.54
C HIS A 57 13.64 6.43 1.33
N GLY A 58 13.63 6.15 2.64
CA GLY A 58 14.82 6.19 3.50
C GLY A 58 15.31 7.61 3.82
N VAL A 59 14.45 8.62 3.65
CA VAL A 59 14.80 10.04 3.86
C VAL A 59 13.88 10.71 4.87
N PRO A 60 14.34 11.76 5.57
CA PRO A 60 13.50 12.47 6.53
C PRO A 60 12.40 13.29 5.84
N ASP A 61 11.33 13.56 6.60
CA ASP A 61 10.21 14.39 6.17
C ASP A 61 10.54 15.89 6.19
N THR A 62 11.35 16.31 5.23
CA THR A 62 11.85 17.69 5.07
C THR A 62 11.71 18.21 3.65
N GLN A 63 10.67 17.75 2.94
CA GLN A 63 10.40 18.11 1.54
C GLN A 63 11.56 17.80 0.57
N LEU A 64 12.33 16.73 0.85
CA LEU A 64 13.38 16.27 -0.05
C LEU A 64 12.82 15.56 -1.28
N LEU A 65 11.71 14.84 -1.10
CA LEU A 65 11.00 14.22 -2.21
C LEU A 65 10.40 15.30 -3.11
N SER A 66 10.59 15.12 -4.41
CA SER A 66 10.01 15.96 -5.43
C SER A 66 8.51 15.71 -5.56
N TYR A 67 7.81 16.69 -6.15
CA TYR A 67 6.43 16.53 -6.60
C TYR A 67 6.22 15.24 -7.41
N GLY A 68 7.18 14.88 -8.28
CA GLY A 68 7.04 13.70 -9.14
C GLY A 68 7.06 12.37 -8.37
N GLU A 69 7.85 12.28 -7.29
CA GLU A 69 7.90 11.11 -6.42
C GLU A 69 6.62 10.99 -5.59
N MET A 70 6.13 12.12 -5.08
CA MET A 70 4.90 12.20 -4.31
C MET A 70 3.66 11.88 -5.16
N ALA A 71 3.57 12.42 -6.38
CA ALA A 71 2.48 12.10 -7.32
C ALA A 71 2.48 10.63 -7.75
N ARG A 72 3.66 10.01 -7.93
CA ARG A 72 3.76 8.57 -8.20
C ARG A 72 3.27 7.73 -7.02
N SER A 73 3.64 8.11 -5.80
CA SER A 73 3.17 7.45 -4.59
C SER A 73 1.65 7.56 -4.46
N ALA A 74 1.08 8.73 -4.76
CA ALA A 74 -0.35 8.94 -4.80
C ALA A 74 -1.07 8.01 -5.79
N GLN A 75 -0.51 7.85 -6.98
CA GLN A 75 -1.05 6.94 -8.00
C GLN A 75 -1.01 5.48 -7.53
N THR A 76 0.11 5.04 -6.94
CA THR A 76 0.27 3.69 -6.40
C THR A 76 -0.76 3.40 -5.30
N VAL A 77 -0.90 4.32 -4.33
CA VAL A 77 -1.88 4.21 -3.25
C VAL A 77 -3.29 4.14 -3.83
N CYS A 78 -3.68 5.08 -4.69
CA CYS A 78 -5.03 5.12 -5.21
C CYS A 78 -5.39 3.90 -6.07
N SER A 79 -4.44 3.39 -6.86
CA SER A 79 -4.64 2.20 -7.70
C SER A 79 -4.78 0.91 -6.88
N SER A 80 -4.28 0.90 -5.65
CA SER A 80 -4.38 -0.26 -4.74
C SER A 80 -5.71 -0.36 -4.00
N LEU A 81 -6.44 0.76 -3.88
CA LEU A 81 -7.73 0.88 -3.21
C LEU A 81 -8.88 0.56 -4.16
N THR A 82 -9.90 -0.12 -3.66
CA THR A 82 -11.07 -0.53 -4.47
C THR A 82 -12.28 0.38 -4.26
N SER A 83 -12.49 0.86 -3.04
CA SER A 83 -13.77 1.45 -2.60
C SER A 83 -13.62 2.72 -1.76
N ILE A 84 -12.57 2.84 -0.95
CA ILE A 84 -12.45 3.96 0.00
C ILE A 84 -11.73 5.17 -0.62
N PRO A 85 -12.14 6.42 -0.28
CA PRO A 85 -11.41 7.61 -0.67
C PRO A 85 -10.08 7.76 0.09
N CYS A 86 -9.10 8.35 -0.60
CA CYS A 86 -7.82 8.74 -0.03
C CYS A 86 -7.61 10.26 -0.19
N LEU A 87 -7.17 10.93 0.88
CA LEU A 87 -6.63 12.29 0.80
C LEU A 87 -5.10 12.23 0.78
N GLY A 88 -4.44 13.05 -0.02
CA GLY A 88 -2.98 13.08 -0.09
C GLY A 88 -2.37 14.33 0.54
N ASP A 89 -1.22 14.16 1.21
CA ASP A 89 -0.35 15.26 1.60
C ASP A 89 0.31 15.90 0.37
N GLY A 90 -0.02 17.16 0.09
CA GLY A 90 0.55 17.96 -0.99
C GLY A 90 1.62 18.95 -0.52
N ASP A 91 2.05 18.86 0.75
CA ASP A 91 2.99 19.78 1.40
C ASP A 91 2.60 21.26 1.12
N THR A 92 3.56 22.08 0.71
CA THR A 92 3.37 23.50 0.35
C THR A 92 2.93 23.69 -1.11
N GLY A 93 2.70 22.61 -1.86
CA GLY A 93 2.38 22.64 -3.30
C GLY A 93 3.58 22.71 -4.24
N TYR A 94 4.80 22.46 -3.73
CA TYR A 94 6.05 22.30 -4.49
C TYR A 94 6.43 23.49 -5.39
N GLY A 95 6.27 24.71 -4.87
CA GLY A 95 6.72 25.95 -5.51
C GLY A 95 5.78 27.12 -5.23
N ASN A 96 5.48 27.91 -6.26
CA ASN A 96 4.58 29.05 -6.14
C ASN A 96 3.10 28.65 -6.36
N ALA A 97 2.19 29.63 -6.42
CA ALA A 97 0.77 29.42 -6.68
C ALA A 97 0.47 28.59 -7.95
N MET A 98 1.26 28.73 -9.03
CA MET A 98 1.08 27.93 -10.25
C MET A 98 1.51 26.47 -10.03
N ASN A 99 2.55 26.24 -9.22
CA ASN A 99 2.92 24.90 -8.78
C ASN A 99 1.82 24.27 -7.94
N VAL A 100 1.17 25.02 -7.06
CA VAL A 100 -0.01 24.53 -6.31
C VAL A 100 -1.11 24.06 -7.26
N LYS A 101 -1.45 24.84 -8.30
CA LYS A 101 -2.46 24.42 -9.29
C LYS A 101 -2.08 23.11 -9.98
N ARG A 102 -0.82 23.01 -10.41
CA ARG A 102 -0.29 21.78 -11.03
C ARG A 102 -0.35 20.59 -10.07
N THR A 103 0.02 20.78 -8.81
CA THR A 103 0.04 19.73 -7.79
C THR A 103 -1.37 19.21 -7.53
N VAL A 104 -2.35 20.10 -7.36
CA VAL A 104 -3.75 19.75 -7.13
C VAL A 104 -4.34 18.96 -8.31
N ALA A 105 -4.09 19.42 -9.54
CA ALA A 105 -4.51 18.70 -10.75
C ALA A 105 -3.85 17.32 -10.86
N GLY A 106 -2.56 17.21 -10.51
CA GLY A 106 -1.83 15.95 -10.50
C GLY A 106 -2.38 14.94 -9.50
N TYR A 107 -2.73 15.38 -8.29
CA TYR A 107 -3.33 14.51 -7.28
C TYR A 107 -4.73 14.04 -7.67
N ALA A 108 -5.53 14.92 -8.27
CA ALA A 108 -6.82 14.54 -8.85
C ALA A 108 -6.63 13.48 -9.96
N GLN A 109 -5.67 13.67 -10.87
CA GLN A 109 -5.34 12.69 -11.91
C GLN A 109 -4.83 11.36 -11.35
N ALA A 110 -4.12 11.39 -10.22
CA ALA A 110 -3.65 10.19 -9.53
C ALA A 110 -4.79 9.40 -8.86
N GLY A 111 -6.00 9.96 -8.77
CA GLY A 111 -7.18 9.31 -8.18
C GLY A 111 -7.48 9.73 -6.73
N MET A 112 -6.80 10.75 -6.20
CA MET A 112 -7.03 11.25 -4.85
C MET A 112 -8.40 11.92 -4.75
N ALA A 113 -9.09 11.69 -3.63
CA ALA A 113 -10.36 12.32 -3.30
C ALA A 113 -10.16 13.70 -2.66
N GLY A 114 -9.02 13.92 -2.03
CA GLY A 114 -8.65 15.21 -1.45
C GLY A 114 -7.15 15.45 -1.43
N ILE A 115 -6.77 16.69 -1.19
CA ILE A 115 -5.38 17.12 -1.07
C ILE A 115 -5.23 18.11 0.09
N LEU A 116 -4.15 17.96 0.85
CA LEU A 116 -3.70 18.93 1.85
C LEU A 116 -2.71 19.91 1.22
N ILE A 117 -2.90 21.21 1.47
CA ILE A 117 -1.92 22.28 1.17
C ILE A 117 -1.65 23.08 2.45
N GLU A 118 -0.38 23.35 2.75
CA GLU A 118 0.05 24.02 3.98
C GLU A 118 0.78 25.35 3.78
N ASP A 119 0.85 26.15 4.86
CA ASP A 119 1.44 27.47 4.89
C ASP A 119 2.89 27.51 5.40
N GLN A 120 3.58 26.37 5.50
CA GLN A 120 4.99 26.36 5.85
C GLN A 120 5.88 27.05 4.79
N VAL A 121 7.00 27.61 5.24
CA VAL A 121 8.09 28.01 4.34
C VAL A 121 8.72 26.76 3.74
N SER A 122 8.95 26.78 2.42
CA SER A 122 9.62 25.69 1.71
C SER A 122 11.16 25.81 1.83
N PRO A 123 11.92 24.71 2.04
CA PRO A 123 11.43 23.36 2.28
C PRO A 123 10.77 23.22 3.65
N LYS A 124 9.60 22.56 3.69
CA LYS A 124 8.85 22.36 4.94
C LYS A 124 9.50 21.36 5.88
N ARG A 125 9.04 21.33 7.12
CA ARG A 125 9.43 20.36 8.15
C ARG A 125 8.22 19.67 8.75
N CYS A 126 8.41 18.47 9.29
CA CYS A 126 7.35 17.78 10.04
C CYS A 126 6.79 18.66 11.19
N GLY A 127 5.47 18.72 11.32
CA GLY A 127 4.74 19.59 12.25
C GLY A 127 5.05 19.37 13.73
N HIS A 128 5.62 18.23 14.11
CA HIS A 128 6.03 17.97 15.50
C HIS A 128 7.54 18.19 15.74
N THR A 129 8.26 18.79 14.79
CA THR A 129 9.70 19.09 14.91
C THR A 129 9.96 20.59 15.14
N ALA A 130 11.11 20.93 15.72
CA ALA A 130 11.50 22.32 15.99
C ALA A 130 12.01 23.06 14.73
N GLY A 131 11.93 24.39 14.76
CA GLY A 131 12.46 25.25 13.69
C GLY A 131 11.55 25.38 12.47
N LYS A 132 10.24 25.20 12.65
CA LYS A 132 9.23 25.49 11.63
C LYS A 132 9.11 26.99 11.41
N ALA A 133 8.77 27.39 10.19
CA ALA A 133 8.38 28.74 9.83
C ALA A 133 7.16 28.65 8.91
N VAL A 134 6.27 29.63 9.02
CA VAL A 134 5.14 29.79 8.09
C VAL A 134 5.35 31.04 7.25
N VAL A 135 4.84 31.03 6.04
CA VAL A 135 4.83 32.21 5.18
C VAL A 135 3.87 33.26 5.72
N ASP A 136 3.97 34.48 5.19
CA ASP A 136 3.01 35.52 5.51
C ASP A 136 1.59 35.14 5.09
N ARG A 137 0.61 35.90 5.58
CA ARG A 137 -0.79 35.66 5.29
C ARG A 137 -1.10 35.73 3.80
N GLU A 138 -0.49 36.67 3.08
CA GLU A 138 -0.79 36.88 1.65
C GLU A 138 -0.41 35.65 0.83
N GLU A 139 0.78 35.10 1.06
CA GLU A 139 1.26 33.89 0.39
C GLU A 139 0.45 32.66 0.81
N ALA A 140 0.18 32.48 2.11
CA ALA A 140 -0.64 31.37 2.60
C ALA A 140 -2.02 31.36 1.92
N PHE A 141 -2.68 32.52 1.87
CA PHE A 141 -3.98 32.69 1.23
C PHE A 141 -3.90 32.51 -0.28
N ALA A 142 -2.81 32.94 -0.92
CA ALA A 142 -2.59 32.74 -2.36
C ALA A 142 -2.49 31.25 -2.71
N ARG A 143 -1.83 30.43 -1.89
CA ARG A 143 -1.76 28.98 -2.09
C ARG A 143 -3.14 28.33 -2.01
N ILE A 144 -3.93 28.64 -0.97
CA ILE A 144 -5.28 28.08 -0.82
C ILE A 144 -6.21 28.54 -1.95
N ARG A 145 -6.16 29.83 -2.34
CA ARG A 145 -6.88 30.31 -3.54
C ARG A 145 -6.50 29.52 -4.78
N ALA A 146 -5.20 29.36 -5.04
CA ALA A 146 -4.73 28.60 -6.19
C ALA A 146 -5.23 27.15 -6.17
N ALA A 147 -5.26 26.50 -5.01
CA ALA A 147 -5.78 25.13 -4.89
C ALA A 147 -7.28 25.05 -5.19
N VAL A 148 -8.07 25.99 -4.67
CA VAL A 148 -9.52 26.08 -4.94
C VAL A 148 -9.79 26.42 -6.40
N ASP A 149 -9.02 27.31 -7.00
CA ASP A 149 -9.14 27.72 -8.39
C ASP A 149 -8.74 26.58 -9.34
N ALA A 150 -7.72 25.78 -9.00
CA ALA A 150 -7.36 24.59 -9.77
C ALA A 150 -8.53 23.61 -9.91
N ARG A 151 -9.24 23.34 -8.80
CA ARG A 151 -10.48 22.56 -8.83
C ARG A 151 -11.55 23.20 -9.70
N ARG A 152 -11.81 24.50 -9.54
CA ARG A 152 -12.88 25.21 -10.27
C ARG A 152 -12.64 25.26 -11.78
N GLU A 153 -11.39 25.47 -12.19
CA GLU A 153 -11.01 25.67 -13.60
C GLU A 153 -10.61 24.38 -14.31
N GLY A 154 -10.20 23.35 -13.57
CA GLY A 154 -9.55 22.15 -14.12
C GLY A 154 -10.48 21.06 -14.65
N ASN A 155 -11.81 21.24 -14.57
CA ASN A 155 -12.81 20.23 -14.93
C ASN A 155 -12.65 18.89 -14.17
N PHE A 156 -12.28 18.98 -12.89
CA PHE A 156 -12.25 17.86 -11.94
C PHE A 156 -12.75 18.35 -10.57
N ASP A 157 -13.20 17.45 -9.70
CA ASP A 157 -13.48 17.76 -8.30
C ASP A 157 -12.39 17.17 -7.41
N ILE A 158 -12.13 17.82 -6.28
CA ILE A 158 -11.21 17.36 -5.24
C ILE A 158 -11.49 18.13 -3.94
N VAL A 159 -11.43 17.45 -2.80
CA VAL A 159 -11.56 18.10 -1.49
C VAL A 159 -10.26 18.83 -1.14
N ILE A 160 -10.34 20.12 -0.80
CA ILE A 160 -9.19 20.93 -0.42
C ILE A 160 -9.11 21.02 1.09
N MET A 161 -8.04 20.48 1.67
CA MET A 161 -7.70 20.63 3.08
C MET A 161 -6.61 21.70 3.23
N ALA A 162 -6.88 22.71 4.03
CA ALA A 162 -5.92 23.77 4.32
C ALA A 162 -5.31 23.56 5.72
N ARG A 163 -3.99 23.42 5.77
CA ARG A 163 -3.23 23.27 7.01
C ARG A 163 -2.51 24.57 7.37
N THR A 164 -2.49 24.91 8.65
CA THR A 164 -1.59 25.95 9.19
C THR A 164 -0.73 25.44 10.33
N ASP A 165 0.54 25.81 10.30
CA ASP A 165 1.52 25.58 11.38
C ASP A 165 1.75 26.84 12.23
N ALA A 166 0.90 27.87 12.06
CA ALA A 166 1.05 29.16 12.72
C ALA A 166 0.96 29.10 14.24
N ARG A 167 0.33 28.06 14.83
CA ARG A 167 0.23 27.92 16.30
C ARG A 167 1.59 27.88 16.97
N ALA A 168 2.53 27.12 16.38
CA ALA A 168 3.87 26.95 16.97
C ALA A 168 4.79 28.14 16.73
N THR A 169 4.55 28.92 15.67
CA THR A 169 5.43 30.00 15.22
C THR A 169 4.94 31.39 15.61
N HIS A 170 3.63 31.56 15.81
CA HIS A 170 2.97 32.82 16.13
C HIS A 170 2.09 32.66 17.38
N SER A 171 0.81 32.34 17.23
CA SER A 171 -0.13 32.13 18.33
C SER A 171 -1.34 31.30 17.90
N LEU A 172 -2.18 30.90 18.85
CA LEU A 172 -3.43 30.21 18.56
C LEU A 172 -4.40 31.11 17.78
N GLU A 173 -4.49 32.39 18.14
CA GLU A 173 -5.35 33.38 17.50
C GLU A 173 -4.95 33.59 16.03
N GLU A 174 -3.65 33.64 15.74
CA GLU A 174 -3.15 33.73 14.36
C GLU A 174 -3.55 32.49 13.55
N ALA A 175 -3.39 31.30 14.12
CA ALA A 175 -3.74 30.06 13.46
C ALA A 175 -5.25 29.95 13.19
N ILE A 176 -6.10 30.34 14.16
CA ILE A 176 -7.55 30.40 13.99
C ILE A 176 -7.93 31.42 12.91
N ALA A 177 -7.34 32.60 12.91
CA ALA A 177 -7.61 33.64 11.90
C ALA A 177 -7.26 33.15 10.48
N ARG A 178 -6.15 32.42 10.32
CA ARG A 178 -5.79 31.80 9.04
C ARG A 178 -6.80 30.73 8.62
N CYS A 179 -7.20 29.84 9.52
CA CYS A 179 -8.21 28.82 9.23
C CYS A 179 -9.56 29.43 8.83
N GLN A 180 -10.02 30.49 9.50
CA GLN A 180 -11.25 31.20 9.11
C GLN A 180 -11.15 31.76 7.69
N GLU A 181 -10.01 32.34 7.34
CA GLU A 181 -9.78 32.84 5.99
C GLU A 181 -9.68 31.71 4.97
N PHE A 182 -9.03 30.59 5.29
CA PHE A 182 -8.98 29.42 4.42
C PHE A 182 -10.39 28.90 4.08
N VAL A 183 -11.30 28.86 5.07
CA VAL A 183 -12.71 28.53 4.83
C VAL A 183 -13.36 29.55 3.92
N ARG A 184 -13.16 30.86 4.15
CA ARG A 184 -13.70 31.93 3.30
C ARG A 184 -13.23 31.81 1.84
N LEU A 185 -12.00 31.36 1.62
CA LEU A 185 -11.43 31.13 0.29
C LEU A 185 -11.95 29.86 -0.38
N GLY A 186 -12.57 28.95 0.37
CA GLY A 186 -13.23 27.75 -0.14
C GLY A 186 -12.50 26.44 0.14
N ALA A 187 -11.61 26.39 1.14
CA ALA A 187 -11.12 25.14 1.70
C ALA A 187 -12.29 24.38 2.33
N ASP A 188 -12.38 23.07 2.07
CA ASP A 188 -13.45 22.20 2.57
C ASP A 188 -13.15 21.68 3.99
N ILE A 189 -11.86 21.52 4.34
CA ILE A 189 -11.41 21.05 5.64
C ILE A 189 -10.30 21.97 6.14
N THR A 190 -10.32 22.30 7.42
CA THR A 190 -9.21 23.00 8.09
C THR A 190 -8.45 22.09 9.03
N PHE A 191 -7.13 22.31 9.08
CA PHE A 191 -6.21 21.60 9.94
C PHE A 191 -5.29 22.61 10.64
N LEU A 192 -5.59 22.87 11.91
CA LEU A 192 -4.71 23.63 12.79
C LEU A 192 -3.70 22.66 13.43
N GLU A 193 -2.42 22.80 13.08
CA GLU A 193 -1.39 21.88 13.58
C GLU A 193 -0.97 22.19 15.01
N ALA A 194 -0.77 21.12 15.77
CA ALA A 194 -0.20 21.12 17.12
C ALA A 194 -0.90 22.04 18.16
N PRO A 195 -2.24 22.01 18.33
CA PRO A 195 -2.85 22.61 19.52
C PRO A 195 -2.29 21.95 20.78
N GLN A 196 -2.02 22.74 21.81
CA GLN A 196 -1.22 22.33 22.98
C GLN A 196 -2.08 21.88 24.18
N SER A 197 -3.39 22.06 24.12
CA SER A 197 -4.32 21.60 25.16
C SER A 197 -5.71 21.29 24.60
N VAL A 198 -6.54 20.62 25.39
CA VAL A 198 -7.94 20.33 25.02
C VAL A 198 -8.75 21.64 24.90
N GLU A 199 -8.41 22.66 25.66
CA GLU A 199 -9.02 23.99 25.59
C GLU A 199 -8.70 24.68 24.27
N GLU A 200 -7.46 24.60 23.77
CA GLU A 200 -7.11 25.12 22.44
C GLU A 200 -7.86 24.37 21.33
N MET A 201 -7.99 23.04 21.48
CA MET A 201 -8.74 22.20 20.55
C MET A 201 -10.23 22.60 20.49
N LYS A 202 -10.85 22.89 21.64
CA LYS A 202 -12.22 23.43 21.73
C LYS A 202 -12.32 24.82 21.11
N ALA A 203 -11.40 25.73 21.44
CA ALA A 203 -11.38 27.08 20.89
C ALA A 203 -11.30 27.07 19.35
N PHE A 204 -10.47 26.20 18.76
CA PHE A 204 -10.42 26.01 17.32
C PHE A 204 -11.77 25.52 16.76
N CYS A 205 -12.36 24.49 17.37
CA CYS A 205 -13.61 23.91 16.89
C CYS A 205 -14.82 24.85 17.02
N GLU A 206 -14.86 25.71 18.03
CA GLU A 206 -15.90 26.70 18.25
C GLU A 206 -15.78 27.89 17.28
N GLN A 207 -14.57 28.35 17.00
CA GLN A 207 -14.33 29.59 16.24
C GLN A 207 -14.19 29.39 14.73
N VAL A 208 -13.87 28.18 14.28
CA VAL A 208 -13.69 27.87 12.85
C VAL A 208 -14.86 27.03 12.33
N PRO A 209 -15.64 27.54 11.35
CA PRO A 209 -16.75 26.80 10.77
C PRO A 209 -16.27 25.65 9.88
N GLY A 210 -17.13 24.64 9.72
CA GLY A 210 -16.91 23.53 8.79
C GLY A 210 -16.09 22.36 9.37
N PRO A 211 -15.78 21.35 8.53
CA PRO A 211 -15.01 20.18 8.92
C PRO A 211 -13.59 20.50 9.38
N LYS A 212 -13.19 19.88 10.49
CA LYS A 212 -11.87 20.06 11.12
C LYS A 212 -11.19 18.73 11.33
N LEU A 213 -9.89 18.70 11.11
CA LEU A 213 -9.05 17.53 11.34
C LEU A 213 -8.27 17.67 12.65
N ALA A 214 -8.31 16.64 13.48
CA ALA A 214 -7.43 16.47 14.63
C ALA A 214 -6.30 15.50 14.25
N ASN A 215 -5.06 15.93 14.42
CA ASN A 215 -3.87 15.15 14.06
C ASN A 215 -3.35 14.37 15.27
N MET A 216 -3.71 13.09 15.38
CA MET A 216 -3.38 12.22 16.52
C MET A 216 -2.02 11.54 16.31
N VAL A 217 -0.94 12.31 16.49
CA VAL A 217 0.45 11.82 16.42
C VAL A 217 0.91 11.31 17.77
N GLU A 218 1.19 10.00 17.86
CA GLU A 218 1.67 9.40 19.11
C GLU A 218 2.99 10.03 19.56
N MET A 219 3.08 10.34 20.86
CA MET A 219 4.22 11.03 21.48
C MET A 219 4.51 12.43 20.90
N GLY A 220 3.54 13.01 20.19
CA GLY A 220 3.59 14.37 19.68
C GLY A 220 3.25 15.44 20.75
N MET A 221 2.97 16.65 20.26
CA MET A 221 2.69 17.82 21.10
C MET A 221 1.21 17.95 21.49
N THR A 222 0.30 17.37 20.71
CA THR A 222 -1.15 17.48 20.92
C THR A 222 -1.65 16.38 21.83
N PRO A 223 -2.54 16.68 22.80
CA PRO A 223 -3.18 15.64 23.60
C PRO A 223 -3.89 14.61 22.73
N ILE A 224 -3.60 13.32 22.95
CA ILE A 224 -4.25 12.22 22.25
C ILE A 224 -5.57 11.90 22.96
N LEU A 225 -6.68 12.12 22.25
CA LEU A 225 -8.03 11.89 22.75
C LEU A 225 -8.69 10.73 22.01
N LEU A 226 -9.73 10.16 22.61
CA LEU A 226 -10.55 9.15 21.96
C LEU A 226 -11.39 9.77 20.83
N PRO A 227 -11.71 9.02 19.77
CA PRO A 227 -12.58 9.47 18.67
C PRO A 227 -13.89 10.12 19.15
N GLU A 228 -14.53 9.57 20.17
CA GLU A 228 -15.78 10.08 20.72
C GLU A 228 -15.59 11.48 21.35
N GLN A 229 -14.49 11.67 22.07
CA GLN A 229 -14.16 12.95 22.69
C GLN A 229 -13.83 14.01 21.62
N LEU A 230 -13.12 13.62 20.55
CA LEU A 230 -12.84 14.51 19.42
C LEU A 230 -14.13 14.94 18.72
N HIS A 231 -15.07 14.01 18.53
CA HIS A 231 -16.38 14.30 17.98
C HIS A 231 -17.13 15.30 18.87
N GLU A 232 -17.21 15.06 20.17
CA GLU A 232 -17.88 15.95 21.14
C GLU A 232 -17.31 17.38 21.13
N ILE A 233 -15.99 17.52 20.93
CA ILE A 233 -15.32 18.83 20.80
C ILE A 233 -15.69 19.54 19.48
N GLY A 234 -16.10 18.79 18.47
CA GLY A 234 -16.52 19.31 17.16
C GLY A 234 -15.55 19.01 16.01
N TYR A 235 -14.58 18.11 16.20
CA TYR A 235 -13.78 17.61 15.08
C TYR A 235 -14.58 16.65 14.21
N LYS A 236 -14.22 16.64 12.92
CA LYS A 236 -14.85 15.76 11.93
C LYS A 236 -13.97 14.58 11.53
N ILE A 237 -12.66 14.75 11.62
CA ILE A 237 -11.68 13.74 11.22
C ILE A 237 -10.68 13.56 12.35
N ALA A 238 -10.41 12.30 12.72
CA ALA A 238 -9.26 11.93 13.55
C ALA A 238 -8.23 11.25 12.65
N LEU A 239 -7.11 11.92 12.38
CA LEU A 239 -6.02 11.42 11.56
C LEU A 239 -4.99 10.70 12.42
N TYR A 240 -4.56 9.52 11.99
CA TYR A 240 -3.51 8.72 12.63
C TYR A 240 -2.34 8.56 11.67
N PRO A 241 -1.41 9.54 11.60
CA PRO A 241 -0.55 9.66 10.43
C PRO A 241 0.67 8.74 10.41
N VAL A 242 1.14 8.30 11.57
CA VAL A 242 2.41 7.55 11.71
C VAL A 242 2.25 6.23 12.46
N THR A 243 1.03 5.86 12.88
CA THR A 243 0.75 4.67 13.68
C THR A 243 1.26 3.39 13.00
N LEU A 244 0.90 3.17 11.73
CA LEU A 244 1.33 1.98 10.97
C LEU A 244 2.85 1.98 10.75
N LEU A 245 3.43 3.15 10.46
CA LEU A 245 4.88 3.27 10.27
C LEU A 245 5.63 2.90 11.57
N ASN A 246 5.27 3.53 12.69
CA ASN A 246 5.88 3.28 13.99
C ASN A 246 5.74 1.81 14.43
N ALA A 247 4.55 1.23 14.26
CA ALA A 247 4.31 -0.18 14.56
C ALA A 247 5.18 -1.10 13.68
N SER A 248 5.27 -0.80 12.38
CA SER A 248 6.03 -1.60 11.42
C SER A 248 7.52 -1.60 11.71
N ILE A 249 8.11 -0.44 12.04
CA ILE A 249 9.54 -0.30 12.38
C ILE A 249 9.87 -1.26 13.52
N LYS A 250 9.09 -1.23 14.60
CA LYS A 250 9.31 -2.08 15.77
C LYS A 250 9.23 -3.56 15.44
N VAL A 251 8.28 -3.98 14.60
CA VAL A 251 8.13 -5.39 14.20
C VAL A 251 9.26 -5.83 13.27
N MET A 252 9.64 -4.99 12.30
CA MET A 252 10.75 -5.26 11.38
C MET A 252 12.09 -5.38 12.13
N GLU A 253 12.37 -4.48 13.07
CA GLU A 253 13.58 -4.55 13.90
C GLU A 253 13.64 -5.84 14.73
N LYS A 254 12.51 -6.22 15.36
CA LYS A 254 12.41 -7.49 16.09
C LYS A 254 12.65 -8.70 15.19
N ALA A 255 12.01 -8.74 14.02
CA ALA A 255 12.18 -9.83 13.07
C ALA A 255 13.65 -9.95 12.60
N LEU A 256 14.34 -8.82 12.38
CA LEU A 256 15.77 -8.81 12.03
C LEU A 256 16.66 -9.31 13.16
N VAL A 257 16.32 -9.02 14.42
CA VAL A 257 17.02 -9.60 15.58
C VAL A 257 16.82 -11.11 15.65
N GLU A 258 15.58 -11.58 15.50
CA GLU A 258 15.26 -13.01 15.49
C GLU A 258 15.95 -13.75 14.33
N LEU A 259 16.02 -13.12 13.14
CA LEU A 259 16.76 -13.65 11.99
C LEU A 259 18.27 -13.78 12.28
N ARG A 260 18.88 -12.75 12.89
CA ARG A 260 20.31 -12.75 13.22
C ARG A 260 20.67 -13.82 14.25
N ASN A 261 19.75 -14.09 15.18
CA ASN A 261 19.96 -15.04 16.27
C ASN A 261 19.71 -16.51 15.87
N GLN A 262 19.37 -16.78 14.61
CA GLN A 262 19.30 -18.15 14.08
C GLN A 262 20.69 -18.78 14.04
N THR A 263 21.09 -19.43 15.12
CA THR A 263 22.32 -20.23 15.17
C THR A 263 22.04 -21.66 14.74
N ALA A 264 23.01 -22.28 14.07
CA ALA A 264 22.96 -23.70 13.73
C ALA A 264 23.00 -24.53 15.03
N GLY A 265 21.84 -24.78 15.65
CA GLY A 265 21.77 -25.59 16.87
C GLY A 265 20.45 -25.54 17.63
N THR A 266 19.66 -24.46 17.53
CA THR A 266 18.33 -24.39 18.16
C THR A 266 17.25 -24.87 17.20
N SER A 267 17.27 -26.15 16.86
CA SER A 267 16.06 -26.82 16.37
C SER A 267 15.16 -27.08 17.57
N THR A 268 14.31 -26.12 17.92
CA THR A 268 13.12 -26.44 18.71
C THR A 268 12.09 -26.98 17.73
N THR A 269 12.09 -28.29 17.55
CA THR A 269 10.94 -29.00 17.01
C THR A 269 9.70 -28.63 17.83
N SER A 270 8.75 -27.91 17.23
CA SER A 270 7.32 -28.24 17.34
C SER A 270 6.41 -27.36 16.48
N ALA A 271 5.63 -28.05 15.64
CA ALA A 271 4.18 -27.92 15.53
C ALA A 271 3.50 -26.85 14.64
N SER A 272 4.08 -26.39 13.52
CA SER A 272 3.26 -25.69 12.51
C SER A 272 3.72 -25.85 11.05
N GLY A 273 3.44 -27.00 10.45
CA GLY A 273 3.39 -27.15 8.98
C GLY A 273 4.71 -27.37 8.25
N VAL A 274 4.60 -27.70 6.97
CA VAL A 274 5.71 -27.99 6.04
C VAL A 274 6.49 -26.68 5.81
N ASN A 275 7.75 -26.63 6.24
CA ASN A 275 8.71 -25.51 6.07
C ASN A 275 8.56 -24.27 6.99
N ALA A 276 8.17 -24.42 8.26
CA ALA A 276 8.25 -23.33 9.25
C ALA A 276 9.71 -22.89 9.54
N THR A 277 9.91 -21.66 10.01
CA THR A 277 11.25 -21.20 10.43
C THR A 277 11.68 -21.94 11.70
N PRO A 278 12.99 -22.19 11.91
CA PRO A 278 13.47 -22.85 13.13
C PRO A 278 13.39 -21.96 14.38
N SER A 279 13.08 -20.67 14.25
CA SER A 279 12.92 -19.74 15.38
C SER A 279 11.44 -19.59 15.75
N ALA A 280 11.10 -19.97 16.99
CA ALA A 280 9.75 -19.76 17.54
C ALA A 280 9.39 -18.27 17.60
N GLY A 281 10.32 -17.42 18.05
CA GLY A 281 10.13 -15.97 18.11
C GLY A 281 9.89 -15.34 16.73
N LEU A 282 10.54 -15.86 15.69
CA LEU A 282 10.26 -15.41 14.32
C LEU A 282 8.88 -15.89 13.84
N ASN A 283 8.51 -17.15 14.10
CA ASN A 283 7.19 -17.67 13.72
C ASN A 283 6.03 -16.88 14.35
N GLU A 284 6.20 -16.34 15.56
CA GLU A 284 5.19 -15.48 16.21
C GLU A 284 4.99 -14.13 15.52
N LEU A 285 5.98 -13.64 14.78
CA LEU A 285 5.93 -12.35 14.08
C LEU A 285 5.43 -12.47 12.63
N LEU A 286 5.50 -13.67 12.04
CA LEU A 286 5.16 -13.90 10.64
C LEU A 286 3.67 -14.17 10.45
N SER A 287 3.10 -13.59 9.41
CA SER A 287 1.78 -13.98 8.90
C SER A 287 1.85 -15.35 8.23
N ASP A 288 0.77 -16.13 8.31
CA ASP A 288 0.68 -17.37 7.54
C ASP A 288 0.63 -17.09 6.03
N PHE A 289 1.13 -18.04 5.23
CA PHE A 289 1.27 -17.84 3.79
C PHE A 289 -0.08 -17.69 3.08
N ALA A 290 -1.16 -18.29 3.60
CA ALA A 290 -2.48 -18.13 3.00
C ALA A 290 -2.99 -16.70 3.21
N HIS A 291 -2.79 -16.13 4.41
CA HIS A 291 -3.11 -14.74 4.70
C HIS A 291 -2.27 -13.77 3.87
N VAL A 292 -0.96 -14.00 3.72
CA VAL A 292 -0.12 -13.15 2.86
C VAL A 292 -0.63 -13.15 1.42
N LYS A 293 -0.93 -14.34 0.86
CA LYS A 293 -1.49 -14.47 -0.48
C LYS A 293 -2.77 -13.66 -0.65
N ASP A 294 -3.66 -13.74 0.34
CA ASP A 294 -4.91 -13.01 0.32
C ASP A 294 -4.70 -11.49 0.40
N VAL A 295 -3.83 -11.02 1.30
CA VAL A 295 -3.53 -9.58 1.45
C VAL A 295 -2.92 -8.98 0.17
N VAL A 296 -2.01 -9.69 -0.49
CA VAL A 296 -1.32 -9.18 -1.68
C VAL A 296 -2.10 -9.42 -2.98
N GLY A 297 -3.25 -10.11 -2.91
CA GLY A 297 -4.20 -10.22 -4.02
C GLY A 297 -4.09 -11.48 -4.88
N PHE A 298 -3.41 -12.54 -4.42
CA PHE A 298 -3.34 -13.81 -5.15
C PHE A 298 -4.70 -14.52 -5.23
N THR A 299 -5.56 -14.33 -4.23
CA THR A 299 -6.90 -14.93 -4.22
C THR A 299 -7.74 -14.39 -5.38
N GLU A 300 -7.80 -13.07 -5.52
CA GLU A 300 -8.54 -12.38 -6.59
C GLU A 300 -7.89 -12.60 -7.95
N TYR A 301 -6.55 -12.59 -8.02
CA TYR A 301 -5.82 -12.89 -9.24
C TYR A 301 -6.19 -14.27 -9.77
N SER A 302 -6.11 -15.31 -8.93
CA SER A 302 -6.37 -16.70 -9.35
C SER A 302 -7.82 -16.88 -9.82
N ALA A 303 -8.77 -16.27 -9.13
CA ALA A 303 -10.19 -16.32 -9.49
C ALA A 303 -10.48 -15.62 -10.83
N GLU A 304 -9.84 -14.48 -11.09
CA GLU A 304 -10.01 -13.76 -12.36
C GLU A 304 -9.23 -14.43 -13.50
N GLU A 305 -8.06 -15.03 -13.24
CA GLU A 305 -7.30 -15.83 -14.21
C GLU A 305 -8.10 -17.04 -14.70
N GLU A 306 -8.76 -17.77 -13.80
CA GLU A 306 -9.62 -18.91 -14.15
C GLU A 306 -10.71 -18.52 -15.15
N ARG A 307 -11.26 -17.30 -15.02
CA ARG A 307 -12.27 -16.76 -15.93
C ARG A 307 -11.78 -16.58 -17.37
N TYR A 308 -10.49 -16.32 -17.55
CA TYR A 308 -9.83 -16.18 -18.86
C TYR A 308 -9.01 -17.40 -19.26
N GLY A 309 -9.01 -18.44 -18.42
CA GLY A 309 -8.36 -19.71 -18.70
C GLY A 309 -8.84 -20.24 -20.04
N ALA A 310 -7.93 -20.38 -21.00
CA ALA A 310 -8.23 -20.97 -22.29
C ALA A 310 -8.81 -22.37 -22.05
N THR A 311 -10.05 -22.62 -22.48
CA THR A 311 -10.70 -23.94 -22.44
C THR A 311 -10.01 -25.01 -23.31
N ASN A 312 -8.77 -24.77 -23.77
CA ASN A 312 -8.04 -25.61 -24.69
C ASN A 312 -6.50 -25.48 -24.61
N GLN A 313 -5.93 -25.17 -23.44
CA GLN A 313 -4.54 -25.59 -23.23
C GLN A 313 -4.54 -27.01 -22.68
N PRO A 314 -3.98 -28.00 -23.40
CA PRO A 314 -3.77 -29.31 -22.81
C PRO A 314 -2.96 -29.07 -21.54
N SER A 315 -3.37 -29.68 -20.44
CA SER A 315 -2.59 -29.64 -19.21
C SER A 315 -1.12 -29.97 -19.55
N LYS A 316 -0.14 -29.45 -18.79
CA LYS A 316 1.28 -29.85 -18.99
C LYS A 316 1.46 -31.38 -19.02
N CYS A 317 0.52 -32.11 -18.40
CA CYS A 317 0.39 -33.57 -18.47
C CYS A 317 -0.05 -34.10 -19.86
N ALA A 318 -1.01 -33.45 -20.52
CA ALA A 318 -1.47 -33.81 -21.86
C ALA A 318 -0.43 -33.49 -22.96
N LEU A 319 0.37 -32.43 -22.79
CA LEU A 319 1.52 -32.16 -23.68
C LEU A 319 2.64 -33.22 -23.52
N ARG A 320 2.84 -33.76 -22.30
CA ARG A 320 3.77 -34.89 -22.06
C ARG A 320 3.29 -36.19 -22.70
N TYR A 321 1.99 -36.42 -22.79
CA TYR A 321 1.42 -37.61 -23.42
C TYR A 321 1.55 -37.58 -24.95
N ALA A 322 1.31 -36.42 -25.58
CA ALA A 322 1.48 -36.25 -27.03
C ALA A 322 2.93 -36.52 -27.48
N TRP A 323 3.92 -36.07 -26.70
CA TRP A 323 5.34 -36.39 -26.92
C TRP A 323 5.67 -37.89 -26.79
N TYR A 324 4.96 -38.61 -25.92
CA TYR A 324 5.17 -40.05 -25.73
C TYR A 324 4.62 -40.86 -26.91
N GLU A 325 3.49 -40.44 -27.50
CA GLU A 325 2.93 -41.09 -28.69
C GLU A 325 3.77 -40.82 -29.96
N GLU A 326 4.28 -39.60 -30.16
CA GLU A 326 5.15 -39.26 -31.31
C GLU A 326 6.50 -40.01 -31.29
N LEU A 327 7.07 -40.29 -30.10
CA LEU A 327 8.32 -41.06 -29.96
C LEU A 327 8.11 -42.58 -30.01
N CYS A 328 6.86 -43.05 -29.99
CA CYS A 328 6.48 -44.46 -29.99
C CYS A 328 5.72 -44.89 -31.27
N GLU A 329 5.77 -44.09 -32.34
CA GLU A 329 5.42 -44.63 -33.66
C GLU A 329 6.41 -45.75 -34.03
N PRO A 330 5.92 -46.97 -34.34
CA PRO A 330 6.79 -48.09 -34.59
C PRO A 330 7.52 -47.89 -35.93
N ALA A 331 8.86 -47.80 -35.88
CA ALA A 331 9.66 -48.16 -37.03
C ALA A 331 9.26 -49.59 -37.45
N ALA A 332 8.83 -49.74 -38.70
CA ALA A 332 8.23 -50.97 -39.24
C ALA A 332 9.00 -52.24 -38.82
N GLY A 333 8.31 -53.15 -38.11
CA GLY A 333 8.80 -54.52 -37.88
C GLY A 333 9.15 -54.93 -36.45
N ARG A 334 8.74 -54.22 -35.39
CA ARG A 334 8.87 -54.70 -33.99
C ARG A 334 7.51 -54.97 -33.32
N PRO A 335 7.41 -55.96 -32.42
CA PRO A 335 6.15 -56.29 -31.76
C PRO A 335 5.69 -55.15 -30.84
N HIS A 336 4.38 -54.95 -30.76
CA HIS A 336 3.71 -53.92 -29.95
C HIS A 336 4.28 -53.87 -28.52
N PRO A 337 4.71 -52.70 -28.00
CA PRO A 337 4.87 -52.54 -26.56
C PRO A 337 3.49 -52.62 -25.89
N ALA A 338 3.46 -53.13 -24.66
CA ALA A 338 2.24 -53.27 -23.85
C ALA A 338 1.45 -51.95 -23.79
N PRO A 339 0.10 -52.00 -23.64
CA PRO A 339 -0.72 -50.80 -23.61
C PRO A 339 -0.26 -49.83 -22.53
N ALA A 340 -0.21 -48.54 -22.88
CA ALA A 340 0.15 -47.47 -21.95
C ALA A 340 -0.81 -47.49 -20.73
N PRO A 341 -0.31 -47.34 -19.49
CA PRO A 341 -1.17 -47.26 -18.33
C PRO A 341 -2.02 -45.99 -18.39
N PRO A 342 -3.26 -45.98 -17.89
CA PRO A 342 -4.13 -44.81 -17.92
C PRO A 342 -3.48 -43.61 -17.24
N ALA A 343 -3.72 -42.40 -17.76
CA ALA A 343 -3.11 -41.15 -17.28
C ALA A 343 -3.23 -40.92 -15.76
N SER A 344 -4.24 -41.51 -15.12
CA SER A 344 -4.45 -41.47 -13.66
C SER A 344 -3.38 -42.20 -12.83
N GLN A 345 -2.61 -43.12 -13.41
CA GLN A 345 -1.57 -43.88 -12.70
C GLN A 345 -0.16 -43.27 -12.77
N ILE A 346 0.04 -42.23 -13.60
CA ILE A 346 1.37 -41.62 -13.80
C ILE A 346 1.62 -40.44 -12.84
N CYS A 347 0.58 -39.87 -12.23
CA CYS A 347 0.67 -38.76 -11.28
C CYS A 347 1.07 -39.18 -9.84
N GLY A 348 2.01 -40.12 -9.70
CA GLY A 348 2.61 -40.50 -8.42
C GLY A 348 4.13 -40.38 -8.50
N LEU A 349 4.71 -39.51 -7.64
CA LEU A 349 6.12 -39.08 -7.61
C LEU A 349 7.19 -40.19 -7.50
N GLU A 350 6.82 -41.47 -7.42
CA GLU A 350 7.77 -42.60 -7.31
C GLU A 350 7.93 -43.44 -8.60
N ALA A 351 7.06 -43.28 -9.59
CA ALA A 351 7.11 -44.10 -10.81
C ALA A 351 8.09 -43.58 -11.90
N GLU A 352 8.43 -42.29 -11.86
CA GLU A 352 9.20 -41.63 -12.94
C GLU A 352 10.70 -42.02 -12.99
N SER A 353 11.33 -42.30 -11.83
CA SER A 353 12.76 -42.65 -11.78
C SER A 353 13.06 -44.06 -12.35
N ASN A 354 12.16 -45.02 -12.13
CA ASN A 354 12.35 -46.39 -12.57
C ASN A 354 12.09 -46.59 -14.08
N CYS A 355 11.27 -45.73 -14.70
CA CYS A 355 10.92 -45.84 -16.12
C CYS A 355 12.06 -45.36 -17.04
N ILE A 356 12.70 -44.23 -16.73
CA ILE A 356 13.78 -43.66 -17.53
C ILE A 356 15.05 -44.52 -17.48
N THR A 357 15.34 -45.09 -16.31
CA THR A 357 16.50 -45.99 -16.12
C THR A 357 16.38 -47.26 -16.97
N ARG A 358 15.15 -47.76 -17.20
CA ARG A 358 14.90 -48.90 -18.10
C ARG A 358 15.02 -48.55 -19.59
N ILE A 359 14.59 -47.36 -20.00
CA ILE A 359 14.67 -46.93 -21.41
C ILE A 359 16.12 -46.70 -21.86
N ALA A 360 16.94 -46.06 -21.00
CA ALA A 360 18.36 -45.84 -21.27
C ALA A 360 19.15 -47.14 -21.41
N ALA A 361 18.85 -48.15 -20.58
CA ALA A 361 19.45 -49.47 -20.64
C ALA A 361 19.10 -50.25 -21.93
N THR A 362 17.93 -49.99 -22.52
CA THR A 362 17.47 -50.70 -23.73
C THR A 362 18.09 -50.13 -25.02
N HIS A 363 18.66 -48.92 -24.99
CA HIS A 363 19.20 -48.20 -26.16
C HIS A 363 20.72 -47.93 -26.07
N GLY A 364 21.43 -48.52 -25.10
CA GLY A 364 22.89 -48.46 -25.02
C GLY A 364 23.47 -47.07 -24.69
N ARG A 365 22.72 -46.19 -24.01
CA ARG A 365 23.17 -44.83 -23.66
C ARG A 365 23.36 -44.69 -22.15
N ALA A 366 24.48 -44.08 -21.73
CA ALA A 366 24.79 -43.86 -20.32
C ALA A 366 24.19 -42.54 -19.81
N VAL A 367 23.40 -42.60 -18.73
CA VAL A 367 22.90 -41.44 -17.99
C VAL A 367 23.93 -41.10 -16.92
N LYS A 368 24.58 -39.92 -17.00
CA LYS A 368 25.68 -39.58 -16.09
C LYS A 368 25.30 -38.83 -14.82
N HIS A 369 24.15 -38.18 -14.70
CA HIS A 369 23.70 -37.61 -13.42
C HIS A 369 22.18 -37.40 -13.35
N LEU A 370 21.61 -37.68 -12.18
CA LEU A 370 20.21 -37.43 -11.83
C LEU A 370 20.17 -36.55 -10.59
N THR A 371 19.70 -35.31 -10.71
CA THR A 371 19.45 -34.42 -9.57
C THR A 371 17.99 -33.99 -9.59
N CYS A 372 17.23 -34.46 -8.60
CA CYS A 372 15.81 -34.12 -8.43
C CYS A 372 15.70 -33.00 -7.39
N ALA A 373 15.27 -31.80 -7.82
CA ALA A 373 14.85 -30.73 -6.92
C ALA A 373 13.32 -30.65 -6.92
N THR A 374 12.74 -30.60 -5.72
CA THR A 374 11.33 -30.90 -5.36
C THR A 374 10.25 -29.97 -5.91
N SER A 375 10.51 -29.22 -6.97
CA SER A 375 9.46 -28.46 -7.68
C SER A 375 9.76 -28.14 -9.15
N SER A 376 10.92 -28.53 -9.67
CA SER A 376 11.24 -28.42 -11.10
C SER A 376 12.39 -29.35 -11.47
N CYS A 377 12.13 -30.33 -12.33
CA CYS A 377 13.20 -31.03 -13.03
C CYS A 377 13.55 -30.20 -14.27
N LEU A 378 14.68 -29.49 -14.24
CA LEU A 378 15.36 -29.02 -15.44
C LEU A 378 16.22 -30.17 -15.95
N TYR A 379 16.04 -30.57 -17.20
CA TYR A 379 16.85 -31.60 -17.84
C TYR A 379 17.81 -30.92 -18.83
N ASP A 380 19.11 -30.98 -18.57
CA ASP A 380 20.13 -30.80 -19.61
C ASP A 380 20.49 -32.18 -20.15
N VAL A 381 20.10 -32.45 -21.39
CA VAL A 381 20.55 -33.64 -22.13
C VAL A 381 21.62 -33.15 -23.11
N GLU A 382 22.89 -33.25 -22.73
CA GLU A 382 23.98 -33.04 -23.68
C GLU A 382 24.00 -34.18 -24.70
N LEU A 383 23.74 -33.85 -25.96
CA LEU A 383 24.01 -34.70 -27.12
C LEU A 383 25.52 -34.77 -27.33
N VAL A 384 26.17 -35.82 -26.81
CA VAL A 384 27.49 -36.21 -27.32
C VAL A 384 27.25 -36.99 -28.61
N LEU A 385 27.42 -36.32 -29.74
CA LEU A 385 27.65 -36.97 -31.03
C LEU A 385 29.16 -37.27 -31.11
N ASP A 386 29.52 -38.51 -31.43
CA ASP A 386 30.90 -38.89 -31.77
C ASP A 386 31.41 -38.11 -33.01
#